data_AF-A0A2V9XYC5-F1
#
_entry.id   AF-A0A2V9XYC5-F1
#
_cell.length_a   1.000
_cell.length_b   1.000
_cell.length_c   1.000
_cell.angle_alpha   90.00
_cell.angle_beta   90.00
_cell.angle_gamma   90.00
#
_symmetry.space_group_name_H-M   'P 1'
#
loop_
_entity.id
_entity.type
_entity.pdbx_description
1 polymer ?
#
loop_
_entity_poly.entity_id
_entity_poly.type
_entity_poly.pdbx_seq_one_letter_code
_entity_poly.pdbx_strand_id
1 'polypeptide(L)'
;MGAASWAQVPRVEHVFIVVEENQDFSCVIGNPVMKYLNELATTYGVAASYYADSHPSISNYFVLTTGQAIYKGFAGDLRMDPVAIDNVIRELRKNGKIGGPM
;
A
#
# COMPACT_ATOMS: atom_id res chain seq x y z
N MET A 1 1.39 34.52 -19.94
CA MET A 1 1.07 33.09 -19.72
C MET A 1 2.11 32.54 -18.77
N GLY A 2 1.74 32.20 -17.53
CA GLY A 2 2.68 31.68 -16.53
C GLY A 2 2.86 30.18 -16.67
N ALA A 3 4.11 29.70 -16.73
CA ALA A 3 4.41 28.28 -16.74
C ALA A 3 4.06 27.67 -15.36
N ALA A 4 3.26 26.59 -15.36
CA ALA A 4 3.04 25.79 -14.17
C ALA A 4 4.36 25.07 -13.82
N SER A 5 4.96 25.43 -12.68
CA SER A 5 6.05 24.64 -12.10
C SER A 5 5.43 23.39 -11.50
N TRP A 6 5.65 22.24 -12.14
CA TRP A 6 5.33 20.95 -11.52
C TRP A 6 6.18 20.80 -10.26
N ALA A 7 5.53 20.55 -9.12
CA ALA A 7 6.23 20.21 -7.90
C ALA A 7 7.17 19.03 -8.19
N GLN A 8 8.47 19.23 -7.96
CA GLN A 8 9.43 18.13 -8.06
C GLN A 8 9.09 17.12 -6.98
N VAL A 9 8.75 15.89 -7.37
CA VAL A 9 8.58 14.79 -6.43
C VAL A 9 9.94 14.54 -5.77
N PRO A 10 10.06 14.61 -4.43
CA PRO A 10 11.33 14.37 -3.75
C PRO A 10 11.89 13.01 -4.13
N ARG A 11 13.20 12.95 -4.41
CA ARG A 11 13.88 11.69 -4.66
C ARG A 11 14.01 10.91 -3.35
N VAL A 12 13.39 9.75 -3.29
CA VAL A 12 13.52 8.80 -2.18
C VAL A 12 14.45 7.65 -2.56
N GLU A 13 15.27 7.20 -1.61
CA GLU A 13 16.17 6.05 -1.80
C GLU A 13 15.51 4.74 -1.37
N HIS A 14 14.74 4.78 -0.29
CA HIS A 14 14.04 3.64 0.28
C HIS A 14 12.59 3.99 0.57
N VAL A 15 11.69 3.05 0.28
CA VAL A 15 10.27 3.12 0.62
C VAL A 15 9.91 1.86 1.36
N PHE A 16 9.25 2.01 2.50
CA PHE A 16 8.71 0.92 3.28
C PHE A 16 7.20 1.07 3.35
N ILE A 17 6.49 -0.04 3.14
CA ILE A 17 5.04 -0.11 3.34
C ILE A 17 4.81 -1.11 4.47
N VAL A 18 4.15 -0.67 5.53
CA VAL A 18 3.76 -1.50 6.67
C VAL A 18 2.24 -1.55 6.66
N VAL A 19 1.67 -2.76 6.63
CA VAL A 19 0.23 -2.98 6.66
C VAL A 19 -0.12 -3.71 7.95
N GLU A 20 -1.07 -3.17 8.70
CA GLU A 20 -1.66 -3.88 9.81
C GLU A 20 -2.76 -4.82 9.29
N GLU A 21 -2.64 -6.10 9.62
CA GLU A 21 -3.62 -7.10 9.22
C GLU A 21 -4.83 -7.04 10.15
N ASN A 22 -6.04 -6.94 9.56
CA ASN A 22 -7.32 -6.98 10.27
C ASN A 22 -7.44 -5.95 11.41
N GLN A 23 -7.02 -4.70 11.17
CA GLN A 23 -7.15 -3.59 12.14
C GLN A 23 -8.08 -2.49 11.64
N ASP A 24 -8.97 -2.03 12.52
CA ASP A 24 -9.83 -0.88 12.28
C ASP A 24 -9.10 0.44 12.59
N PHE A 25 -9.45 1.51 11.87
CA PHE A 25 -8.87 2.83 12.07
C PHE A 25 -8.90 3.30 13.54
N SER A 26 -10.03 3.08 14.23
CA SER A 26 -10.21 3.46 15.63
C SER A 26 -9.44 2.59 16.63
N CYS A 27 -8.95 1.42 16.22
CA CYS A 27 -8.05 0.61 17.03
C CYS A 27 -6.64 1.22 17.07
N VAL A 28 -6.29 2.05 16.09
CA VAL A 28 -4.98 2.71 15.98
C VAL A 28 -5.06 4.18 16.37
N ILE A 29 -5.82 4.98 15.63
CA ILE A 29 -5.85 6.43 15.79
C ILE A 29 -6.64 6.82 17.03
N GLY A 30 -6.00 7.61 17.91
CA GLY A 30 -6.50 7.95 19.23
C GLY A 30 -6.20 6.90 20.32
N ASN A 31 -5.66 5.73 19.97
CA ASN A 31 -5.34 4.69 20.94
C ASN A 31 -4.01 5.00 21.67
N PRO A 32 -4.01 5.19 23.00
CA PRO A 32 -2.81 5.55 23.77
C PRO A 32 -1.76 4.43 23.85
N VAL A 33 -2.10 3.19 23.46
CA VAL A 33 -1.15 2.07 23.40
C VAL A 33 -0.38 2.08 22.07
N MET A 34 -0.97 2.58 20.98
CA MET A 34 -0.37 2.66 19.64
C MET A 34 0.40 3.97 19.44
N LYS A 35 1.24 4.34 20.41
CA LYS A 35 1.87 5.68 20.49
C LYS A 35 2.64 6.07 19.23
N TYR A 36 3.49 5.17 18.74
CA TYR A 36 4.34 5.44 17.59
C TYR A 36 3.54 5.80 16.33
N LEU A 37 2.47 5.05 16.03
CA LEU A 37 1.63 5.34 14.86
C LEU A 37 0.84 6.64 15.01
N ASN A 38 0.40 6.99 16.23
CA ASN A 38 -0.27 8.25 16.50
C ASN A 38 0.67 9.47 16.39
N GLU A 39 1.93 9.32 16.79
CA GLU A 39 2.96 10.35 16.61
C GLU A 39 3.23 10.61 15.12
N LEU A 40 3.32 9.55 14.31
CA LEU A 40 3.43 9.67 12.84
C LEU A 40 2.20 10.34 12.23
N ALA A 41 1.00 9.98 12.66
CA ALA A 41 -0.25 10.56 12.19
C ALA A 41 -0.40 12.06 12.51
N THR A 42 0.24 12.54 13.58
CA THR A 42 0.27 13.97 13.92
C THR A 42 1.30 14.74 13.09
N THR A 43 2.38 14.06 12.70
CA THR A 43 3.51 14.66 11.97
C THR A 43 3.27 14.69 10.46
N TYR A 44 2.57 13.69 9.93
CA TYR A 44 2.38 13.45 8.49
C TYR A 44 0.91 13.39 8.11
N GLY A 45 0.63 13.21 6.82
CA GLY A 45 -0.73 13.11 6.31
C GLY A 45 -1.42 11.81 6.74
N VAL A 46 -2.70 11.92 7.08
CA VAL A 46 -3.57 10.78 7.42
C VAL A 46 -4.70 10.68 6.41
N ALA A 47 -4.85 9.53 5.78
CA ALA A 47 -5.98 9.23 4.90
C ALA A 47 -7.17 8.71 5.72
N ALA A 48 -7.87 9.60 6.42
CA ALA A 48 -8.97 9.23 7.33
C ALA A 48 -10.22 8.64 6.63
N SER A 49 -10.24 8.65 5.29
CA SER A 49 -11.30 8.06 4.46
C SER A 49 -10.74 7.03 3.48
N TYR A 50 -9.79 6.22 3.95
CA TYR A 50 -9.25 5.06 3.23
C TYR A 50 -9.95 3.78 3.73
N TYR A 51 -10.54 3.03 2.81
CA TYR A 51 -11.34 1.84 3.12
C TYR A 51 -10.81 0.61 2.41
N ALA A 52 -11.04 -0.57 2.98
CA ALA A 52 -10.74 -1.83 2.31
C ALA A 52 -11.60 -2.00 1.04
N ASP A 53 -11.00 -2.47 -0.05
CA ASP A 53 -11.68 -2.74 -1.32
C ASP A 53 -12.58 -3.99 -1.27
N SER A 54 -12.31 -4.90 -0.33
CA SER A 54 -12.97 -6.19 -0.21
C SER A 54 -12.75 -6.86 1.15
N HIS A 55 -13.52 -7.93 1.37
CA HIS A 55 -13.33 -8.88 2.46
C HIS A 55 -13.45 -10.32 1.92
N PRO A 56 -12.55 -11.26 2.24
CA PRO A 56 -11.34 -11.18 3.08
C PRO A 56 -10.18 -10.32 2.53
N SER A 57 -9.08 -10.21 3.27
CA SER A 57 -7.98 -9.25 3.06
C SER A 57 -7.16 -9.46 1.77
N ILE A 58 -7.12 -10.67 1.21
CA ILE A 58 -6.29 -11.02 0.04
C ILE A 58 -6.45 -10.08 -1.17
N SER A 59 -7.68 -9.71 -1.52
CA SER A 59 -7.91 -8.83 -2.67
C SER A 59 -7.46 -7.39 -2.39
N ASN A 60 -7.35 -6.96 -1.12
CA ASN A 60 -6.81 -5.64 -0.77
C ASN A 60 -5.29 -5.58 -1.03
N TYR A 61 -4.57 -6.66 -0.76
CA TYR A 61 -3.15 -6.77 -1.10
C TYR A 61 -2.88 -6.76 -2.60
N PHE A 62 -3.79 -7.35 -3.38
CA PHE A 62 -3.72 -7.26 -4.82
C PHE A 62 -4.03 -5.86 -5.34
N VAL A 63 -4.98 -5.14 -4.76
CA VAL A 63 -5.20 -3.72 -5.11
C VAL A 63 -3.95 -2.89 -4.80
N LEU A 64 -3.33 -3.08 -3.63
CA LEU A 64 -2.11 -2.36 -3.22
C LEU A 64 -0.95 -2.51 -4.22
N THR A 65 -0.85 -3.66 -4.89
CA THR A 65 0.28 -3.98 -5.77
C THR A 65 -0.04 -3.87 -7.26
N THR A 66 -1.21 -4.37 -7.68
CA THR A 66 -1.65 -4.45 -9.08
C THR A 66 -2.60 -3.32 -9.48
N GLY A 67 -3.20 -2.61 -8.51
CA GLY A 67 -4.29 -1.67 -8.75
C GLY A 67 -5.63 -2.33 -9.12
N GLN A 68 -5.75 -3.66 -9.02
CA GLN A 68 -6.94 -4.40 -9.41
C GLN A 68 -7.50 -5.25 -8.28
N ALA A 69 -8.82 -5.21 -8.11
CA ALA A 69 -9.55 -5.97 -7.10
C ALA A 69 -9.85 -7.41 -7.58
N ILE A 70 -8.81 -8.23 -7.66
CA ILE A 70 -8.84 -9.63 -8.11
C ILE A 70 -8.87 -10.60 -6.93
N TYR A 71 -9.37 -11.82 -7.17
CA TYR A 71 -9.32 -12.93 -6.22
C TYR A 71 -10.02 -12.62 -4.88
N LYS A 72 -11.23 -12.08 -4.98
CA LYS A 72 -12.09 -11.79 -3.84
C LYS A 72 -12.63 -13.06 -3.19
N GLY A 73 -12.94 -12.97 -1.89
CA GLY A 73 -13.53 -14.07 -1.14
C GLY A 73 -12.51 -15.15 -0.77
N PHE A 74 -12.99 -16.15 -0.02
CA PHE A 74 -12.17 -17.27 0.48
C PHE A 74 -11.45 -18.06 -0.63
N ALA A 75 -12.04 -18.15 -1.84
CA ALA A 75 -11.39 -18.82 -2.97
C ALA A 75 -10.08 -18.12 -3.40
N GLY A 76 -9.95 -16.82 -3.13
CA GLY A 76 -8.72 -16.08 -3.38
C GLY A 76 -7.58 -16.50 -2.46
N ASP A 77 -7.87 -16.77 -1.19
CA ASP A 77 -6.89 -17.20 -0.18
C ASP A 77 -6.27 -18.57 -0.51
N LEU A 78 -7.00 -19.41 -1.25
CA LEU A 78 -6.57 -20.75 -1.64
C LEU A 78 -5.75 -20.77 -2.94
N ARG A 79 -5.59 -19.62 -3.60
CA ARG A 79 -4.89 -19.54 -4.89
C ARG A 79 -3.39 -19.71 -4.70
N MET A 80 -2.79 -20.55 -5.55
CA MET A 80 -1.33 -20.77 -5.58
C MET A 80 -0.70 -20.46 -6.95
N ASP A 81 -1.49 -20.13 -7.97
CA ASP A 81 -0.95 -19.81 -9.28
C ASP A 81 -0.33 -18.40 -9.36
N PRO A 82 0.65 -18.17 -10.24
CA PRO A 82 1.29 -16.88 -10.38
C PRO A 82 0.34 -15.79 -10.87
N VAL A 83 0.45 -14.59 -10.28
CA VAL A 83 -0.30 -13.42 -10.73
C VAL A 83 0.42 -12.74 -11.87
N ALA A 84 -0.08 -12.93 -13.09
CA ALA A 84 0.53 -12.38 -14.32
C ALA A 84 0.22 -10.89 -14.55
N ILE A 85 -0.69 -10.29 -13.79
CA ILE A 85 -1.07 -8.87 -13.93
C ILE A 85 0.11 -7.96 -13.57
N ASP A 86 0.29 -6.90 -14.37
CA ASP A 86 1.35 -5.92 -14.13
C ASP A 86 1.15 -5.20 -12.80
N ASN A 87 2.25 -4.82 -12.16
CA ASN A 87 2.21 -4.34 -10.79
C ASN A 87 3.40 -3.44 -10.48
N VAL A 88 3.26 -2.65 -9.42
CA VAL A 88 4.27 -1.68 -9.01
C VAL A 88 5.64 -2.33 -8.76
N ILE A 89 5.69 -3.58 -8.30
CA ILE A 89 6.95 -4.29 -8.04
C ILE A 89 7.70 -4.58 -9.35
N ARG A 90 7.00 -4.94 -10.42
CA ARG A 90 7.62 -5.12 -11.75
C ARG A 90 8.16 -3.82 -12.30
N GLU A 91 7.42 -2.72 -12.16
CA GLU A 91 7.87 -1.40 -12.58
C GLU A 91 9.10 -0.95 -11.80
N LEU A 92 9.10 -1.13 -10.48
CA LEU A 92 10.27 -0.85 -9.64
C LEU A 92 11.49 -1.69 -10.05
N ARG A 93 11.30 -2.98 -10.35
CA ARG A 93 12.39 -3.86 -10.83
C ARG A 93 12.93 -3.42 -12.20
N LYS A 94 12.06 -3.12 -13.18
CA LYS A 94 12.47 -2.63 -14.51
C LYS A 94 13.34 -1.36 -14.39
N ASN A 95 13.10 -0.56 -13.37
CA ASN A 95 13.84 0.68 -13.08
C ASN A 95 15.00 0.50 -12.09
N GLY A 96 15.42 -0.74 -11.80
CA GLY A 96 16.56 -1.03 -10.93
C GLY A 96 16.37 -0.62 -9.47
N LYS A 97 15.12 -0.48 -9.01
CA LYS A 97 14.79 -0.06 -7.63
C LYS A 97 14.64 -1.24 -6.66
N ILE A 98 14.70 -2.47 -7.17
CA ILE A 98 14.67 -3.71 -6.38
C ILE A 98 15.85 -4.58 -6.84
N GLY A 99 16.73 -4.96 -5.91
CA GLY A 99 17.88 -5.83 -6.17
C GLY A 99 17.58 -7.31 -5.96
N GLY A 100 18.26 -8.18 -6.73
CA GLY A 100 18.24 -9.65 -6.58
C GLY A 100 17.57 -10.40 -7.76
N PRO A 101 18.10 -11.57 -8.17
CA PRO A 101 17.43 -12.46 -9.14
C PRO A 101 16.17 -13.10 -8.53
N MET A 102 15.25 -13.52 -9.41
CA MET A 102 14.02 -14.25 -9.07
C MET A 102 14.33 -15.60 -8.42
#